data_AF-A0AAU2VZQ4-F1
#
_entry.id   AF-A0AAU2VZQ4-F1
#
_cell.length_a   1.000
_cell.length_b   1.000
_cell.length_c   1.000
_cell.angle_alpha   90.00
_cell.angle_beta   90.00
_cell.angle_gamma   90.00
#
_symmetry.space_group_name_H-M   'P 1'
#
loop_
_entity.id
_entity.type
_entity.pdbx_description
1 polymer ?
#
loop_
_entity_poly.entity_id
_entity_poly.type
_entity_poly.pdbx_seq_one_letter_code
_entity_poly.pdbx_strand_id
1 'polypeptide(L)'
;MTIYSQHATRGKTQILATYEGPDGVVSKTVTSLAESRLGGPVVHALNRISAFATVPISIHDRRERRVGYYPRTQLAALTDPAARTALLDGSHSLWFEYVCLRLHQALVDLESAMAALPDTVSRAILAELEAEKHGLQAGLADFSGTSSEEDPETERCWEFGHPFVKYDDGLDTLSDETREQLDRRESELTSEEREKAVAALRVLVTAHSQGGDGWASLDDPSCRLFVEPYDSDGFYLTIEAPEPGDDEASWEIEVSRWVPDDPDEEPGNHTSATGHAVVGCAFPVALTAEEIVHLLKSVDEKPLLLAEWAETPVGAVLAGTTMVVTERYDS
;
A
#
# COMPACT_ATOMS: atom_id res chain seq x y z
N MET A 1 -13.32 13.41 -3.09
CA MET A 1 -12.00 13.30 -2.44
C MET A 1 -11.47 14.71 -2.23
N THR A 2 -10.86 14.98 -1.09
CA THR A 2 -10.19 16.22 -0.78
C THR A 2 -8.73 16.15 -1.20
N ILE A 3 -8.23 17.18 -1.89
CA ILE A 3 -6.83 17.30 -2.30
C ILE A 3 -6.12 18.24 -1.34
N TYR A 4 -5.06 17.75 -0.74
CA TYR A 4 -4.20 18.52 0.14
C TYR A 4 -2.99 19.04 -0.62
N SER A 5 -2.66 20.30 -0.40
CA SER A 5 -1.50 20.93 -1.04
C SER A 5 -0.78 21.88 -0.09
N GLN A 6 0.49 22.14 -0.39
CA GLN A 6 1.27 23.18 0.28
C GLN A 6 1.27 24.44 -0.54
N HIS A 7 1.05 25.57 0.13
CA HIS A 7 1.17 26.89 -0.48
C HIS A 7 2.08 27.78 0.36
N ALA A 8 3.14 28.32 -0.25
CA ALA A 8 4.03 29.26 0.41
C ALA A 8 3.38 30.64 0.48
N THR A 9 3.14 31.16 1.69
CA THR A 9 2.47 32.45 1.90
C THR A 9 3.18 33.23 3.01
N ARG A 10 3.73 34.41 2.68
CA ARG A 10 4.30 35.38 3.64
C ARG A 10 5.32 34.76 4.64
N GLY A 11 6.21 33.92 4.14
CA GLY A 11 7.26 33.28 4.95
C GLY A 11 6.79 32.12 5.82
N LYS A 12 5.55 31.65 5.63
CA LYS A 12 5.00 30.42 6.20
C LYS A 12 4.55 29.49 5.08
N THR A 13 4.38 28.22 5.42
CA THR A 13 3.77 27.22 4.53
C THR A 13 2.37 26.91 5.02
N GLN A 14 1.37 27.16 4.19
CA GLN A 14 -0.01 26.79 4.48
C GLN A 14 -0.28 25.39 3.94
N ILE A 15 -1.04 24.62 4.70
CA ILE A 15 -1.67 23.40 4.21
C ILE A 15 -3.09 23.76 3.80
N LEU A 16 -3.42 23.52 2.54
CA LEU A 16 -4.73 23.79 1.96
C LEU A 16 -5.45 22.48 1.69
N ALA A 17 -6.76 22.46 1.94
CA ALA A 17 -7.69 21.42 1.52
C ALA A 17 -8.53 21.96 0.37
N THR A 18 -8.51 21.29 -0.77
CA THR A 18 -9.29 21.63 -1.96
C THR A 18 -10.30 20.52 -2.23
N TYR A 19 -11.57 20.87 -2.30
CA TYR A 19 -12.69 19.92 -2.44
C TYR A 19 -13.85 20.56 -3.20
N GLU A 20 -14.76 19.73 -3.71
CA GLU A 20 -16.02 20.20 -4.28
C GLU A 20 -16.98 20.60 -3.16
N GLY A 21 -17.55 21.80 -3.23
CA GLY A 21 -18.63 22.27 -2.37
C GLY A 21 -19.89 22.59 -3.17
N PRO A 22 -20.97 23.06 -2.53
CA PRO A 22 -22.26 23.32 -3.18
C PRO A 22 -22.18 24.32 -4.35
N ASP A 23 -21.26 25.29 -4.27
CA ASP A 23 -21.05 26.33 -5.27
C ASP A 23 -19.86 26.05 -6.22
N GLY A 24 -19.31 24.82 -6.20
CA GLY A 24 -18.16 24.39 -6.97
C GLY A 24 -16.90 24.20 -6.12
N VAL A 25 -15.72 24.23 -6.76
CA VAL A 25 -14.43 23.95 -6.12
C VAL A 25 -14.08 25.01 -5.06
N VAL A 26 -13.89 24.56 -3.82
CA VAL A 26 -13.48 25.38 -2.68
C VAL A 26 -12.05 25.02 -2.27
N SER A 27 -11.24 26.03 -1.89
CA SER A 27 -9.93 25.82 -1.27
C SER A 27 -9.88 26.50 0.10
N LYS A 28 -9.66 25.70 1.14
CA LYS A 28 -9.70 26.10 2.55
C LYS A 28 -8.33 25.92 3.19
N THR A 29 -7.89 26.88 3.99
CA THR A 29 -6.68 26.71 4.80
C THR A 29 -6.98 25.80 5.99
N VAL A 30 -6.29 24.66 6.06
CA VAL A 30 -6.33 23.75 7.22
C VAL A 30 -5.50 24.34 8.35
N THR A 31 -4.24 24.67 8.06
CA THR A 31 -3.30 25.20 9.05
C THR A 31 -2.12 25.92 8.39
N SER A 32 -1.24 26.51 9.19
CA SER A 32 -0.02 27.18 8.75
C SER A 32 1.18 26.75 9.58
N LEU A 33 2.23 26.34 8.89
CA LEU A 33 3.51 25.90 9.43
C LEU A 33 4.57 26.99 9.27
N ALA A 34 5.45 27.11 10.28
CA ALA A 34 6.60 28.00 10.19
C ALA A 34 7.72 27.40 9.31
N GLU A 35 7.87 26.08 9.32
CA GLU A 35 8.89 25.36 8.54
C GLU A 35 8.24 24.56 7.42
N SER A 36 8.67 24.79 6.18
CA SER A 36 8.11 24.13 4.99
C SER A 36 8.32 22.62 4.97
N ARG A 37 9.50 22.15 5.45
CA ARG A 37 9.85 20.72 5.48
C ARG A 37 8.86 19.86 6.28
N LEU A 38 8.16 20.44 7.25
CA LEU A 38 7.18 19.73 8.07
C LEU A 38 5.84 19.52 7.33
N GLY A 39 5.57 20.27 6.26
CA GLY A 39 4.33 20.18 5.50
C GLY A 39 4.27 19.00 4.52
N GLY A 40 5.43 18.57 4.00
CA GLY A 40 5.55 17.48 3.02
C GLY A 40 4.90 16.18 3.48
N PRO A 41 5.40 15.60 4.58
CA PRO A 41 4.87 14.34 5.10
C PRO A 41 3.38 14.40 5.44
N VAL A 42 2.92 15.52 6.04
CA VAL A 42 1.51 15.73 6.39
C VAL A 42 0.61 15.75 5.16
N VAL A 43 0.96 16.53 4.14
CA VAL A 43 0.17 16.64 2.91
C VAL A 43 0.15 15.31 2.16
N HIS A 44 1.27 14.60 2.12
CA HIS A 44 1.33 13.28 1.49
C HIS A 44 0.44 12.25 2.20
N ALA A 45 0.48 12.20 3.54
CA ALA A 45 -0.38 11.31 4.32
C ALA A 45 -1.88 11.67 4.19
N LEU A 46 -2.24 12.96 4.25
CA LEU A 46 -3.64 13.40 4.10
C LEU A 46 -4.24 13.07 2.72
N ASN A 47 -3.46 13.22 1.64
CA ASN A 47 -3.92 12.82 0.30
C ASN A 47 -4.18 11.31 0.20
N ARG A 48 -3.24 10.48 0.71
CA ARG A 48 -3.43 9.03 0.79
C ARG A 48 -4.67 8.66 1.60
N ILE A 49 -4.85 9.27 2.78
CA ILE A 49 -6.03 9.06 3.63
C ILE A 49 -7.32 9.41 2.88
N SER A 50 -7.39 10.58 2.23
CA SER A 50 -8.61 10.97 1.50
C SER A 50 -8.90 10.02 0.33
N ALA A 51 -7.86 9.56 -0.38
CA ALA A 51 -8.01 8.57 -1.45
C ALA A 51 -8.54 7.23 -0.94
N PHE A 52 -7.87 6.63 0.06
CA PHE A 52 -8.23 5.31 0.58
C PHE A 52 -9.56 5.32 1.38
N ALA A 53 -9.95 6.46 1.95
CA ALA A 53 -11.27 6.59 2.58
C ALA A 53 -12.40 6.78 1.56
N THR A 54 -12.15 7.52 0.47
CA THR A 54 -13.19 7.90 -0.51
C THR A 54 -13.43 6.83 -1.57
N VAL A 55 -12.37 6.26 -2.17
CA VAL A 55 -12.52 5.41 -3.37
C VAL A 55 -13.36 4.15 -3.12
N PRO A 56 -13.14 3.36 -2.04
CA PRO A 56 -13.92 2.14 -1.80
C PRO A 56 -15.42 2.37 -1.68
N ILE A 57 -15.83 3.49 -1.07
CA ILE A 57 -17.26 3.81 -0.89
C ILE A 57 -17.88 4.47 -2.14
N SER A 58 -17.06 4.81 -3.14
CA SER A 58 -17.47 5.49 -4.39
C SER A 58 -17.65 4.55 -5.56
N ILE A 59 -17.42 3.24 -5.37
CA ILE A 59 -17.53 2.23 -6.42
C ILE A 59 -18.30 1.02 -5.90
N HIS A 60 -18.77 0.20 -6.84
CA HIS A 60 -19.43 -1.05 -6.52
C HIS A 60 -18.42 -2.20 -6.40
N ASP A 61 -18.71 -3.11 -5.47
CA ASP A 61 -18.13 -4.44 -5.43
C ASP A 61 -18.66 -5.24 -6.63
N ARG A 62 -17.75 -5.76 -7.46
CA ARG A 62 -18.07 -6.41 -8.73
C ARG A 62 -18.14 -7.94 -8.65
N ARG A 63 -17.75 -8.55 -7.52
CA ARG A 63 -17.51 -10.00 -7.42
C ARG A 63 -18.73 -10.87 -7.73
N GLU A 64 -19.93 -10.49 -7.28
CA GLU A 64 -21.13 -11.34 -7.42
C GLU A 64 -22.08 -10.98 -8.59
N ARG A 65 -21.68 -10.10 -9.53
CA ARG A 65 -22.60 -9.48 -10.52
C ARG A 65 -23.83 -8.78 -9.90
N ARG A 66 -23.89 -8.70 -8.58
CA ARG A 66 -24.81 -7.89 -7.79
C ARG A 66 -24.08 -6.59 -7.49
N VAL A 67 -24.80 -5.49 -7.61
CA VAL A 67 -24.33 -4.12 -7.36
C VAL A 67 -24.18 -3.92 -5.84
N GLY A 68 -23.21 -4.61 -5.24
CA GLY A 68 -22.88 -4.52 -3.82
C GLY A 68 -22.07 -3.28 -3.52
N TYR A 69 -22.13 -2.81 -2.27
CA TYR A 69 -21.26 -1.75 -1.78
C TYR A 69 -20.21 -2.34 -0.87
N TYR A 70 -18.99 -1.80 -0.94
CA TYR A 70 -17.98 -2.09 0.07
C TYR A 70 -18.44 -1.62 1.46
N PRO A 71 -17.89 -2.20 2.54
CA PRO A 71 -18.12 -1.72 3.89
C PRO A 71 -17.80 -0.23 4.02
N ARG A 72 -18.46 0.41 5.00
CA ARG A 72 -18.28 1.83 5.36
C ARG A 72 -17.57 2.00 6.71
N THR A 73 -17.22 0.90 7.38
CA THR A 73 -16.65 0.86 8.73
C THR A 73 -15.29 1.55 8.84
N GLN A 74 -14.51 1.53 7.76
CA GLN A 74 -13.21 2.20 7.65
C GLN A 74 -13.28 3.72 7.89
N LEU A 75 -14.42 4.37 7.66
CA LEU A 75 -14.57 5.81 7.91
C LEU A 75 -14.43 6.16 9.40
N ALA A 76 -14.72 5.22 10.30
CA ALA A 76 -14.50 5.44 11.73
C ALA A 76 -13.01 5.62 12.07
N ALA A 77 -12.12 4.94 11.34
CA ALA A 77 -10.67 4.99 11.56
C ALA A 77 -10.05 6.37 11.36
N LEU A 78 -10.72 7.27 10.61
CA LEU A 78 -10.26 8.64 10.46
C LEU A 78 -10.13 9.36 11.82
N THR A 79 -11.02 9.06 12.77
CA THR A 79 -11.09 9.82 14.03
C THR A 79 -11.09 8.96 15.29
N ASP A 80 -11.31 7.64 15.18
CA ASP A 80 -11.27 6.70 16.30
C ASP A 80 -10.02 5.80 16.23
N PRO A 81 -9.06 5.92 17.19
CA PRO A 81 -7.89 5.07 17.27
C PRO A 81 -8.19 3.56 17.36
N ALA A 82 -9.27 3.16 18.04
CA ALA A 82 -9.63 1.74 18.12
C ALA A 82 -10.08 1.19 16.76
N ALA A 83 -10.81 2.00 15.99
CA ALA A 83 -11.19 1.66 14.63
C ALA A 83 -9.99 1.61 13.67
N ARG A 84 -8.88 2.31 13.97
CA ARG A 84 -7.63 2.20 13.19
C ARG A 84 -7.06 0.80 13.27
N THR A 85 -6.96 0.23 14.47
CA THR A 85 -6.47 -1.14 14.64
C THR A 85 -7.39 -2.15 13.95
N ALA A 86 -8.71 -1.94 14.02
CA ALA A 86 -9.69 -2.82 13.39
C ALA A 86 -9.62 -2.85 11.85
N LEU A 87 -8.93 -1.91 11.19
CA LEU A 87 -8.65 -1.97 9.74
C LEU A 87 -7.81 -3.21 9.36
N LEU A 88 -7.10 -3.80 10.33
CA LEU A 88 -6.22 -4.94 10.13
C LEU A 88 -6.87 -6.29 10.45
N ASP A 89 -8.18 -6.32 10.75
CA ASP A 89 -8.88 -7.52 11.19
C ASP A 89 -9.92 -8.04 10.17
N GLY A 90 -10.12 -7.32 9.06
CA GLY A 90 -11.12 -7.67 8.06
C GLY A 90 -10.71 -8.84 7.14
N SER A 91 -11.69 -9.40 6.44
CA SER A 91 -11.49 -10.42 5.38
C SER A 91 -12.54 -10.31 4.27
N HIS A 92 -13.02 -9.09 3.99
CA HIS A 92 -14.13 -8.84 3.07
C HIS A 92 -13.79 -9.23 1.63
N SER A 93 -12.76 -8.61 1.04
CA SER A 93 -12.25 -8.88 -0.31
C SER A 93 -10.76 -8.54 -0.34
N LEU A 94 -9.97 -9.16 -1.22
CA LEU A 94 -8.53 -8.88 -1.27
C LEU A 94 -8.27 -7.39 -1.54
N TRP A 95 -8.95 -6.81 -2.52
CA TRP A 95 -8.83 -5.38 -2.82
C TRP A 95 -9.27 -4.47 -1.66
N PHE A 96 -10.39 -4.76 -1.00
CA PHE A 96 -10.89 -3.90 0.08
C PHE A 96 -9.99 -3.96 1.31
N GLU A 97 -9.54 -5.15 1.69
CA GLU A 97 -8.61 -5.32 2.81
C GLU A 97 -7.25 -4.70 2.50
N TYR A 98 -6.83 -4.75 1.23
CA TYR A 98 -5.65 -4.07 0.77
C TYR A 98 -5.75 -2.54 0.93
N VAL A 99 -6.88 -1.96 0.53
CA VAL A 99 -7.15 -0.52 0.74
C VAL A 99 -7.21 -0.18 2.23
N CYS A 100 -7.81 -1.02 3.08
CA CYS A 100 -7.86 -0.80 4.53
C CYS A 100 -6.45 -0.79 5.15
N LEU A 101 -5.57 -1.68 4.71
CA LEU A 101 -4.17 -1.71 5.12
C LEU A 101 -3.42 -0.44 4.71
N ARG A 102 -3.60 0.01 3.46
CA ARG A 102 -2.97 1.23 2.96
C ARG A 102 -3.51 2.49 3.65
N LEU A 103 -4.81 2.50 4.00
CA LEU A 103 -5.40 3.54 4.85
C LEU A 103 -4.77 3.54 6.25
N HIS A 104 -4.59 2.37 6.86
CA HIS A 104 -3.94 2.24 8.16
C HIS A 104 -2.52 2.80 8.13
N GLN A 105 -1.70 2.44 7.14
CA GLN A 105 -0.35 2.97 6.96
C GLN A 105 -0.34 4.49 6.80
N ALA A 106 -1.24 5.04 5.98
CA ALA A 106 -1.34 6.49 5.80
C ALA A 106 -1.71 7.23 7.10
N LEU A 107 -2.55 6.61 7.95
CA LEU A 107 -2.88 7.14 9.28
C LEU A 107 -1.68 7.08 10.24
N VAL A 108 -0.92 5.99 10.24
CA VAL A 108 0.32 5.85 11.04
C VAL A 108 1.37 6.87 10.61
N ASP A 109 1.53 7.08 9.30
CA ASP A 109 2.44 8.08 8.75
C ASP A 109 2.03 9.50 9.14
N LEU A 110 0.72 9.78 9.15
CA LEU A 110 0.19 11.06 9.62
C LEU A 110 0.48 11.27 11.11
N GLU A 111 0.25 10.26 11.95
CA GLU A 111 0.56 10.30 13.38
C GLU A 111 2.06 10.59 13.61
N SER A 112 2.92 9.88 12.89
CA SER A 112 4.37 10.06 12.93
C SER A 112 4.78 11.47 12.49
N ALA A 113 4.19 11.98 11.41
CA ALA A 113 4.44 13.35 10.94
C ALA A 113 3.95 14.41 11.94
N MET A 114 2.80 14.18 12.59
CA MET A 114 2.24 15.10 13.60
C MET A 114 3.04 15.14 14.90
N ALA A 115 3.81 14.09 15.22
CA ALA A 115 4.63 14.05 16.43
C ALA A 115 5.70 15.18 16.48
N ALA A 116 6.10 15.70 15.32
CA ALA A 116 7.04 16.82 15.21
C ALA A 116 6.37 18.21 15.17
N LEU A 117 5.03 18.29 15.21
CA LEU A 117 4.27 19.52 15.05
C LEU A 117 3.81 20.12 16.40
N PRO A 118 3.58 21.44 16.47
CA PRO A 118 2.93 22.04 17.62
C PRO A 118 1.49 21.54 17.81
N ASP A 119 1.03 21.38 19.05
CA ASP A 119 -0.32 20.91 19.39
C ASP A 119 -1.46 21.65 18.69
N THR A 120 -1.30 22.95 18.43
CA THR A 120 -2.30 23.75 17.71
C THR A 120 -2.45 23.31 16.26
N VAL A 121 -1.34 22.94 15.62
CA VAL A 121 -1.31 22.44 14.24
C VAL A 121 -1.88 21.03 14.20
N SER A 122 -1.47 20.15 15.13
CA SER A 122 -1.98 18.77 15.21
C SER A 122 -3.49 18.74 15.44
N ARG A 123 -4.03 19.60 16.32
CA ARG A 123 -5.49 19.73 16.51
C ARG A 123 -6.22 20.22 15.26
N ALA A 124 -5.63 21.13 14.49
CA ALA A 124 -6.23 21.58 13.23
C ALA A 124 -6.29 20.46 12.19
N ILE A 125 -5.25 19.62 12.12
CA ILE A 125 -5.21 18.43 11.25
C ILE A 125 -6.24 17.39 11.69
N LEU A 126 -6.37 17.14 13.00
CA LEU A 126 -7.40 16.22 13.51
C LEU A 126 -8.82 16.73 13.26
N ALA A 127 -9.07 18.03 13.40
CA ALA A 127 -10.35 18.64 13.04
C ALA A 127 -10.66 18.51 11.54
N GLU A 128 -9.62 18.56 10.70
CA GLU A 128 -9.74 18.35 9.26
C GLU A 128 -10.11 16.89 8.91
N LEU A 129 -9.58 15.89 9.62
CA LEU A 129 -9.99 14.49 9.47
C LEU A 129 -11.45 14.27 9.89
N GLU A 130 -11.91 14.93 10.95
CA GLU A 130 -13.32 14.88 11.36
C GLU A 130 -14.24 15.52 10.31
N ALA A 131 -13.83 16.65 9.73
CA ALA A 131 -14.57 17.26 8.62
C ALA A 131 -14.64 16.34 7.39
N GLU A 132 -13.55 15.63 7.06
CA GLU A 132 -13.51 14.67 5.95
C GLU A 132 -14.46 13.50 6.21
N LYS A 133 -14.37 12.89 7.40
CA LYS A 133 -15.27 11.82 7.82
C LYS A 133 -16.73 12.24 7.74
N HIS A 134 -17.06 13.41 8.29
CA HIS A 134 -18.43 13.92 8.30
C HIS A 134 -18.94 14.18 6.87
N GLY A 135 -18.13 14.80 6.02
CA GLY A 135 -18.47 15.04 4.62
C GLY A 135 -18.75 13.74 3.85
N LEU A 136 -17.91 12.71 4.02
CA LEU A 136 -18.12 11.41 3.40
C LEU A 136 -19.37 10.69 3.94
N GLN A 137 -19.62 10.76 5.24
CA GLN A 137 -20.83 10.18 5.86
C GLN A 137 -22.11 10.85 5.37
N ALA A 138 -22.13 12.19 5.28
CA ALA A 138 -23.25 12.96 4.76
C ALA A 138 -23.51 12.64 3.28
N GLY A 139 -22.46 12.64 2.45
CA GLY A 139 -22.58 12.26 1.04
C GLY A 139 -23.12 10.84 0.85
N LEU A 140 -22.67 9.89 1.67
CA LEU A 140 -23.20 8.52 1.66
C LEU A 140 -24.66 8.45 2.12
N ALA A 141 -25.05 9.24 3.11
CA ALA A 141 -26.41 9.30 3.60
C ALA A 141 -27.36 9.84 2.53
N ASP A 142 -26.95 10.91 1.84
CA ASP A 142 -27.69 11.51 0.72
C ASP A 142 -27.84 10.55 -0.45
N PHE A 143 -26.74 9.93 -0.90
CA PHE A 143 -26.75 8.93 -1.96
C PHE A 143 -27.63 7.71 -1.62
N SER A 144 -27.68 7.32 -0.34
CA SER A 144 -28.51 6.20 0.11
C SER A 144 -29.98 6.60 0.36
N GLY A 145 -30.36 7.87 0.19
CA GLY A 145 -31.68 8.39 0.50
C GLY A 145 -32.03 8.39 2.00
N THR A 146 -31.00 8.42 2.85
CA THR A 146 -31.09 8.37 4.32
C THR A 146 -30.68 9.69 4.99
N SER A 147 -30.43 10.74 4.21
CA SER A 147 -30.18 12.09 4.72
C SER A 147 -31.41 12.63 5.46
N SER A 148 -31.16 13.36 6.55
CA SER A 148 -32.21 14.04 7.32
C SER A 148 -32.32 15.49 6.87
N GLU A 149 -33.53 16.07 6.87
CA GLU A 149 -33.72 17.52 6.61
C GLU A 149 -33.05 18.41 7.68
N GLU A 150 -32.66 17.84 8.82
CA GLU A 150 -31.99 18.55 9.93
C GLU A 150 -30.46 18.46 9.90
N ASP A 151 -29.87 17.78 8.91
CA ASP A 151 -28.41 17.69 8.81
C ASP A 151 -27.80 19.07 8.48
N PRO A 152 -26.72 19.47 9.16
CA PRO A 152 -26.06 20.75 8.88
C PRO A 152 -25.60 20.81 7.42
N GLU A 153 -25.60 22.02 6.83
CA GLU A 153 -25.09 22.24 5.48
C GLU A 153 -23.71 21.60 5.33
N THR A 154 -23.64 20.59 4.47
CA THR A 154 -22.39 19.83 4.28
C THR A 154 -21.44 20.69 3.46
N GLU A 155 -20.31 21.06 4.07
CA GLU A 155 -19.30 21.91 3.43
C GLU A 155 -18.64 21.23 2.21
N ARG A 156 -18.67 19.89 2.16
CA ARG A 156 -18.05 19.04 1.14
C ARG A 156 -19.11 18.24 0.39
N CYS A 157 -19.12 18.37 -0.93
CA CYS A 157 -19.91 17.54 -1.82
C CYS A 157 -19.09 16.33 -2.30
N TRP A 158 -19.78 15.21 -2.48
CA TRP A 158 -19.19 13.96 -2.97
C TRP A 158 -20.11 13.35 -4.02
N GLU A 159 -19.52 12.84 -5.10
CA GLU A 159 -20.25 12.17 -6.18
C GLU A 159 -19.80 10.70 -6.28
N PHE A 160 -20.78 9.80 -6.23
CA PHE A 160 -20.56 8.37 -6.43
C PHE A 160 -20.18 8.07 -7.89
N GLY A 161 -19.20 7.20 -8.11
CA GLY A 161 -18.71 6.82 -9.44
C GLY A 161 -17.66 7.77 -10.05
N HIS A 162 -17.53 8.99 -9.53
CA HIS A 162 -16.55 9.98 -9.99
C HIS A 162 -15.90 10.69 -8.79
N PRO A 163 -14.96 10.04 -8.06
CA PRO A 163 -14.19 10.74 -7.05
C PRO A 163 -13.46 11.91 -7.75
N PHE A 164 -13.69 13.11 -7.21
CA PHE A 164 -13.24 14.42 -7.72
C PHE A 164 -11.87 14.43 -8.43
N VAL A 165 -10.90 13.62 -7.96
CA VAL A 165 -9.65 13.30 -8.66
C VAL A 165 -9.22 11.87 -8.27
N LYS A 166 -8.77 11.04 -9.23
CA LYS A 166 -8.05 9.80 -8.92
C LYS A 166 -6.65 10.19 -8.40
N TYR A 167 -6.30 9.75 -7.19
CA TYR A 167 -4.94 9.94 -6.68
C TYR A 167 -4.01 9.03 -7.49
N ASP A 168 -3.09 9.64 -8.23
CA ASP A 168 -2.05 8.97 -9.00
C ASP A 168 -0.78 9.04 -8.13
N ASP A 169 -0.65 8.11 -7.18
CA ASP A 169 0.43 8.13 -6.17
C ASP A 169 1.71 7.49 -6.66
N GLY A 170 1.78 7.17 -7.96
CA GLY A 170 2.83 6.35 -8.55
C GLY A 170 2.72 4.87 -8.21
N LEU A 171 1.81 4.48 -7.29
CA LEU A 171 1.40 3.10 -7.01
C LEU A 171 0.00 2.91 -7.62
N ASP A 172 -0.12 2.03 -8.60
CA ASP A 172 -1.40 1.70 -9.25
C ASP A 172 -2.40 0.99 -8.31
N THR A 173 -2.27 1.10 -6.99
CA THR A 173 -3.07 0.45 -5.96
C THR A 173 -4.57 0.69 -6.10
N LEU A 174 -4.98 1.92 -6.43
CA LEU A 174 -6.40 2.30 -6.64
C LEU A 174 -6.82 2.20 -8.12
N SER A 175 -5.98 1.66 -8.99
CA SER A 175 -6.31 1.48 -10.40
C SER A 175 -7.39 0.41 -10.58
N ASP A 176 -8.14 0.53 -11.69
CA ASP A 176 -9.09 -0.51 -12.07
C ASP A 176 -8.38 -1.84 -12.39
N GLU A 177 -7.14 -1.77 -12.89
CA GLU A 177 -6.31 -2.94 -13.19
C GLU A 177 -5.91 -3.72 -11.93
N THR A 178 -5.33 -3.06 -10.92
CA THR A 178 -4.98 -3.69 -9.64
C THR A 178 -6.19 -4.35 -9.00
N ARG A 179 -7.34 -3.67 -9.03
CA ARG A 179 -8.59 -4.24 -8.53
C ARG A 179 -9.01 -5.48 -9.32
N GLU A 180 -9.01 -5.43 -10.64
CA GLU A 180 -9.39 -6.57 -11.48
C GLU A 180 -8.45 -7.76 -11.29
N GLN A 181 -7.16 -7.52 -11.07
CA GLN A 181 -6.19 -8.57 -10.78
C GLN A 181 -6.46 -9.21 -9.40
N LEU A 182 -6.69 -8.41 -8.35
CA LEU A 182 -7.05 -8.92 -7.02
C LEU A 182 -8.41 -9.63 -7.00
N ASP A 183 -9.42 -9.11 -7.72
CA ASP A 183 -10.73 -9.74 -7.87
C ASP A 183 -10.61 -11.10 -8.59
N ARG A 184 -9.75 -11.20 -9.62
CA ARG A 184 -9.48 -12.46 -10.33
C ARG A 184 -8.83 -13.48 -9.42
N ARG A 185 -7.85 -13.07 -8.63
CA ARG A 185 -7.15 -13.93 -7.67
C ARG A 185 -8.06 -14.43 -6.57
N GLU A 186 -9.08 -13.64 -6.21
CA GLU A 186 -10.09 -14.05 -5.23
C GLU A 186 -11.20 -14.94 -5.79
N SER A 187 -11.40 -14.96 -7.11
CA SER A 187 -12.66 -15.41 -7.73
C SER A 187 -13.08 -16.86 -7.44
N GLU A 188 -12.14 -17.71 -7.02
CA GLU A 188 -12.38 -19.12 -6.70
C GLU A 188 -12.07 -19.47 -5.23
N LEU A 189 -11.72 -18.47 -4.40
CA LEU A 189 -11.33 -18.70 -3.01
C LEU A 189 -12.54 -18.91 -2.10
N THR A 190 -12.39 -19.86 -1.18
CA THR A 190 -13.21 -19.96 0.01
C THR A 190 -12.94 -18.79 0.97
N SER A 191 -13.82 -18.61 1.96
CA SER A 191 -13.62 -17.56 2.97
C SER A 191 -12.36 -17.78 3.82
N GLU A 192 -11.98 -19.04 4.07
CA GLU A 192 -10.77 -19.37 4.83
C GLU A 192 -9.50 -19.09 4.02
N GLU A 193 -9.46 -19.48 2.74
CA GLU A 193 -8.33 -19.19 1.85
C GLU A 193 -8.16 -17.68 1.65
N ARG A 194 -9.26 -16.94 1.53
CA ARG A 194 -9.23 -15.48 1.47
C ARG A 194 -8.63 -14.87 2.73
N GLU A 195 -9.00 -15.35 3.91
CA GLU A 195 -8.44 -14.87 5.18
C GLU A 195 -6.91 -15.09 5.23
N LYS A 196 -6.44 -16.25 4.77
CA LYS A 196 -5.01 -16.56 4.66
C LYS A 196 -4.30 -15.63 3.66
N ALA A 197 -4.86 -15.40 2.48
CA ALA A 197 -4.26 -14.51 1.49
C ALA A 197 -4.23 -13.04 1.96
N VAL A 198 -5.29 -12.57 2.63
CA VAL A 198 -5.30 -11.24 3.26
C VAL A 198 -4.20 -11.13 4.31
N ALA A 199 -4.00 -12.15 5.15
CA ALA A 199 -2.93 -12.15 6.14
C ALA A 199 -1.54 -12.12 5.49
N ALA A 200 -1.33 -12.86 4.40
CA ALA A 200 -0.07 -12.85 3.66
C ALA A 200 0.21 -11.50 2.98
N LEU A 201 -0.81 -10.90 2.35
CA LEU A 201 -0.74 -9.55 1.79
C LEU A 201 -0.35 -8.52 2.86
N ARG A 202 -0.94 -8.63 4.06
CA ARG A 202 -0.59 -7.76 5.20
C ARG A 202 0.88 -7.85 5.57
N VAL A 203 1.45 -9.05 5.58
CA VAL A 203 2.87 -9.26 5.86
C VAL A 203 3.75 -8.53 4.84
N LEU A 204 3.50 -8.74 3.54
CA LEU A 204 4.31 -8.16 2.46
C LEU A 204 4.24 -6.63 2.44
N VAL A 205 3.04 -6.07 2.51
CA VAL A 205 2.80 -4.62 2.48
C VAL A 205 3.37 -3.94 3.73
N THR A 206 3.26 -4.59 4.90
CA THR A 206 3.89 -4.09 6.13
C THR A 206 5.40 -4.09 5.98
N ALA A 207 5.98 -5.18 5.46
CA ALA A 207 7.42 -5.27 5.26
C ALA A 207 7.94 -4.24 4.25
N HIS A 208 7.23 -4.04 3.13
CA HIS A 208 7.55 -2.99 2.15
C HIS A 208 7.60 -1.61 2.81
N SER A 209 6.57 -1.25 3.57
CA SER A 209 6.49 0.07 4.21
C SER A 209 7.58 0.34 5.25
N GLN A 210 8.14 -0.71 5.85
CA GLN A 210 9.15 -0.60 6.92
C GLN A 210 10.60 -0.83 6.45
N GLY A 211 10.77 -1.49 5.31
CA GLY A 211 12.07 -1.89 4.75
C GLY A 211 12.42 -1.23 3.41
N GLY A 212 11.47 -0.55 2.76
CA GLY A 212 11.62 0.00 1.42
C GLY A 212 12.38 1.33 1.37
N ASP A 213 13.68 1.29 1.58
CA ASP A 213 14.55 2.34 1.03
C ASP A 213 14.75 2.04 -0.47
N GLY A 214 14.02 2.76 -1.33
CA GLY A 214 14.25 2.92 -2.79
C GLY A 214 14.14 1.71 -3.74
N TRP A 215 14.66 0.53 -3.39
CA TRP A 215 15.00 -0.54 -4.35
C TRP A 215 14.06 -1.76 -4.31
N ALA A 216 13.25 -1.87 -3.26
CA ALA A 216 12.21 -2.88 -3.16
C ALA A 216 10.91 -2.34 -3.76
N SER A 217 10.45 -2.95 -4.84
CA SER A 217 9.10 -2.74 -5.37
C SER A 217 8.15 -3.81 -4.84
N LEU A 218 6.94 -3.40 -4.54
CA LEU A 218 5.84 -4.31 -4.21
C LEU A 218 4.92 -4.37 -5.42
N ASP A 219 4.76 -5.56 -5.98
CA ASP A 219 3.74 -5.83 -6.97
C ASP A 219 2.48 -6.29 -6.22
N ASP A 220 1.65 -5.30 -5.87
CA ASP A 220 0.48 -5.47 -5.01
C ASP A 220 -0.46 -6.61 -5.46
N PRO A 221 -0.82 -6.71 -6.76
CA PRO A 221 -1.72 -7.77 -7.22
C PRO A 221 -1.10 -9.17 -7.17
N SER A 222 0.20 -9.29 -7.42
CA SER A 222 0.89 -10.59 -7.42
C SER A 222 1.36 -11.01 -6.02
N CYS A 223 1.21 -10.16 -4.99
CA CYS A 223 1.71 -10.43 -3.64
C CYS A 223 3.19 -10.84 -3.68
N ARG A 224 3.99 -10.04 -4.39
CA ARG A 224 5.41 -10.27 -4.59
C ARG A 224 6.19 -9.01 -4.26
N LEU A 225 7.22 -9.16 -3.44
CA LEU A 225 8.27 -8.16 -3.32
C LEU A 225 9.38 -8.50 -4.31
N PHE A 226 9.85 -7.48 -5.01
CA PHE A 226 10.97 -7.57 -5.92
C PHE A 226 12.02 -6.56 -5.49
N VAL A 227 13.27 -7.00 -5.37
CA VAL A 227 14.41 -6.13 -5.09
C VAL A 227 15.26 -6.06 -6.34
N GLU A 228 15.42 -4.85 -6.87
CA GLU A 228 16.24 -4.61 -8.06
C GLU A 228 17.71 -5.02 -7.85
N PRO A 229 18.40 -5.46 -8.92
CA PRO A 229 19.80 -5.82 -8.84
C PRO A 229 20.68 -4.62 -8.49
N TYR A 230 21.54 -4.78 -7.49
CA TYR A 230 22.47 -3.73 -7.03
C TYR A 230 23.73 -3.62 -7.90
N ASP A 231 24.15 -4.73 -8.53
CA ASP A 231 25.47 -4.86 -9.17
C ASP A 231 25.41 -5.30 -10.64
N SER A 232 26.58 -5.32 -11.27
CA SER A 232 26.78 -5.75 -12.65
C SER A 232 26.52 -7.25 -12.88
N ASP A 233 26.39 -8.04 -11.81
CA ASP A 233 26.22 -9.48 -11.92
C ASP A 233 24.76 -9.86 -12.16
N GLY A 234 23.84 -8.90 -11.94
CA GLY A 234 22.44 -8.98 -12.35
C GLY A 234 21.57 -9.79 -11.40
N PHE A 235 22.01 -10.03 -10.17
CA PHE A 235 21.25 -10.78 -9.17
C PHE A 235 20.13 -9.94 -8.56
N TYR A 236 18.93 -10.49 -8.50
CA TYR A 236 17.75 -9.88 -7.89
C TYR A 236 17.10 -10.85 -6.89
N LEU A 237 16.30 -10.30 -5.98
CA LEU A 237 15.58 -11.07 -4.95
C LEU A 237 14.08 -10.94 -5.17
N THR A 238 13.38 -12.07 -5.00
CA THR A 238 11.93 -12.10 -4.96
C THR A 238 11.46 -12.74 -3.67
N ILE A 239 10.37 -12.21 -3.12
CA ILE A 239 9.71 -12.76 -1.94
C ILE A 239 8.24 -12.87 -2.29
N GLU A 240 7.73 -14.09 -2.32
CA GLU A 240 6.39 -14.41 -2.77
C GLU A 240 5.60 -15.04 -1.64
N ALA A 241 4.39 -14.52 -1.43
CA ALA A 241 3.41 -15.17 -0.59
C ALA A 241 2.83 -16.41 -1.31
N PRO A 242 2.39 -17.44 -0.56
CA PRO A 242 1.75 -18.61 -1.14
C PRO A 242 0.58 -18.23 -2.03
N GLU A 243 0.45 -18.89 -3.18
CA GLU A 243 -0.73 -18.70 -4.02
C GLU A 243 -1.98 -19.18 -3.27
N PRO A 244 -3.01 -18.33 -3.11
CA PRO A 244 -4.21 -18.73 -2.40
C PRO A 244 -4.97 -19.82 -3.16
N GLY A 245 -5.49 -20.80 -2.41
CA GLY A 245 -6.21 -21.95 -2.96
C GLY A 245 -5.32 -23.14 -3.31
N ASP A 246 -4.01 -23.01 -3.15
CA ASP A 246 -3.06 -24.12 -3.23
C ASP A 246 -2.59 -24.51 -1.81
N ASP A 247 -3.03 -25.68 -1.35
CA ASP A 247 -2.66 -26.22 -0.03
C ASP A 247 -1.19 -26.66 0.05
N GLU A 248 -0.52 -26.86 -1.08
CA GLU A 248 0.90 -27.18 -1.17
C GLU A 248 1.78 -25.93 -1.30
N ALA A 249 1.18 -24.76 -1.57
CA ALA A 249 1.92 -23.52 -1.72
C ALA A 249 2.60 -23.09 -0.42
N SER A 250 3.81 -22.61 -0.57
CA SER A 250 4.67 -22.18 0.53
C SER A 250 5.12 -20.74 0.31
N TRP A 251 5.60 -20.08 1.36
CA TRP A 251 6.28 -18.81 1.16
C TRP A 251 7.60 -19.08 0.45
N GLU A 252 7.92 -18.27 -0.54
CA GLU A 252 9.13 -18.47 -1.34
C GLU A 252 10.01 -17.23 -1.30
N ILE A 253 11.29 -17.48 -1.07
CA ILE A 253 12.35 -16.49 -1.26
C ILE A 253 13.27 -17.05 -2.33
N GLU A 254 13.37 -16.33 -3.43
CA GLU A 254 14.18 -16.76 -4.57
C GLU A 254 15.24 -15.70 -4.88
N VAL A 255 16.47 -16.16 -5.06
CA VAL A 255 17.56 -15.38 -5.64
C VAL A 255 17.72 -15.81 -7.08
N SER A 256 17.62 -14.83 -7.95
CA SER A 256 17.58 -15.01 -9.40
C SER A 256 18.56 -14.10 -10.09
N ARG A 257 18.88 -14.41 -11.35
CA ARG A 257 19.84 -13.66 -12.14
C ARG A 257 19.26 -13.23 -13.47
N TRP A 258 19.42 -11.96 -13.82
CA TRP A 258 19.17 -11.47 -15.17
C TRP A 258 20.22 -12.02 -16.13
N VAL A 259 19.76 -12.76 -17.13
CA VAL A 259 20.60 -13.25 -18.23
C VAL A 259 20.22 -12.48 -19.49
N PRO A 260 21.18 -11.81 -20.16
CA PRO A 260 20.92 -11.14 -21.43
C PRO A 260 20.32 -12.10 -22.45
N ASP A 261 19.28 -11.68 -23.15
CA ASP A 261 18.65 -12.52 -24.18
C ASP A 261 19.54 -12.68 -25.41
N ASP A 262 20.37 -11.66 -25.70
CA ASP A 262 21.43 -11.70 -26.69
C ASP A 262 22.80 -11.79 -25.98
N PRO A 263 23.52 -12.92 -26.08
CA PRO A 263 24.81 -13.10 -25.42
C PRO A 263 25.93 -12.24 -26.02
N ASP A 264 25.72 -11.65 -27.20
CA ASP A 264 26.68 -10.78 -27.87
C ASP A 264 26.51 -9.29 -27.50
N GLU A 265 25.51 -8.93 -26.69
CA GLU A 265 25.32 -7.56 -26.18
C GLU A 265 26.42 -7.14 -25.19
N GLU A 266 26.90 -5.89 -25.32
CA GLU A 266 27.92 -5.36 -24.43
C GLU A 266 27.43 -5.33 -22.97
N PRO A 267 28.25 -5.76 -21.99
CA PRO A 267 27.89 -5.73 -20.57
C PRO A 267 27.43 -4.34 -20.12
N GLY A 268 26.25 -4.26 -19.52
CA GLY A 268 25.67 -3.02 -19.01
C GLY A 268 24.89 -2.18 -20.03
N ASN A 269 24.74 -2.68 -21.26
CA ASN A 269 23.88 -2.08 -22.29
C ASN A 269 22.91 -3.13 -22.86
N HIS A 270 22.29 -3.90 -21.96
CA HIS A 270 21.35 -4.94 -22.35
C HIS A 270 20.03 -4.32 -22.81
N THR A 271 19.58 -4.64 -24.01
CA THR A 271 18.28 -4.16 -24.51
C THR A 271 17.12 -5.05 -24.06
N SER A 272 17.42 -6.31 -23.71
CA SER A 272 16.48 -7.29 -23.16
C SER A 272 17.21 -8.34 -22.31
N ALA A 273 16.59 -8.80 -21.23
CA ALA A 273 17.12 -9.84 -20.35
C ALA A 273 15.99 -10.68 -19.75
N THR A 274 16.24 -11.98 -19.55
CA THR A 274 15.32 -12.92 -18.91
C THR A 274 15.84 -13.34 -17.54
N GLY A 275 14.97 -13.32 -16.54
CA GLY A 275 15.27 -13.76 -15.19
C GLY A 275 15.36 -15.28 -15.09
N HIS A 276 16.40 -15.79 -14.47
CA HIS A 276 16.60 -17.20 -14.21
C HIS A 276 16.75 -17.45 -12.71
N ALA A 277 15.91 -18.33 -12.18
CA ALA A 277 16.03 -18.82 -10.81
C ALA A 277 17.41 -19.47 -10.60
N VAL A 278 18.04 -19.16 -9.46
CA VAL A 278 19.32 -19.78 -9.07
C VAL A 278 19.14 -20.58 -7.79
N VAL A 279 18.57 -19.95 -6.76
CA VAL A 279 18.36 -20.54 -5.44
C VAL A 279 16.97 -20.22 -4.93
N GLY A 280 16.27 -21.24 -4.44
CA GLY A 280 14.96 -21.11 -3.79
C GLY A 280 14.99 -21.55 -2.33
N CYS A 281 14.30 -20.79 -1.47
CA CYS A 281 13.99 -21.15 -0.10
C CYS A 281 12.47 -21.20 0.07
N ALA A 282 11.92 -22.39 0.30
CA ALA A 282 10.50 -22.63 0.55
C ALA A 282 10.22 -22.76 2.05
N PHE A 283 9.22 -22.01 2.54
CA PHE A 283 8.81 -22.01 3.94
C PHE A 283 7.35 -22.47 4.09
N PRO A 284 7.10 -23.61 4.75
CA PRO A 284 5.74 -24.08 4.99
C PRO A 284 5.00 -23.26 6.07
N VAL A 285 5.70 -22.34 6.73
CA VAL A 285 5.14 -21.45 7.75
C VAL A 285 5.27 -20.01 7.27
N ALA A 286 4.27 -19.19 7.59
CA ALA A 286 4.26 -17.79 7.19
C ALA A 286 5.47 -17.02 7.74
N LEU A 287 6.16 -16.31 6.84
CA LEU A 287 7.17 -15.34 7.22
C LEU A 287 6.52 -14.18 7.95
N THR A 288 7.23 -13.60 8.90
CA THR A 288 6.82 -12.37 9.57
C THR A 288 7.30 -11.15 8.79
N ALA A 289 6.59 -10.02 8.94
CA ALA A 289 7.02 -8.77 8.32
C ALA A 289 8.42 -8.35 8.80
N GLU A 290 8.76 -8.61 10.07
CA GLU A 290 10.08 -8.29 10.65
C GLU A 290 11.22 -9.09 10.00
N GLU A 291 11.00 -10.38 9.72
CA GLU A 291 11.96 -11.22 9.01
C GLU A 291 12.22 -10.70 7.59
N ILE A 292 11.16 -10.31 6.87
CA ILE A 292 11.26 -9.74 5.54
C ILE A 292 11.98 -8.38 5.59
N VAL A 293 11.64 -7.50 6.53
CA VAL A 293 12.30 -6.19 6.69
C VAL A 293 13.80 -6.36 6.96
N HIS A 294 14.16 -7.32 7.82
CA HIS A 294 15.56 -7.62 8.09
C HIS A 294 16.29 -8.13 6.84
N LEU A 295 15.62 -8.94 6.02
CA LEU A 295 16.14 -9.42 4.73
C LEU A 295 16.38 -8.25 3.77
N LEU A 296 15.38 -7.40 3.56
CA LEU A 296 15.46 -6.24 2.66
C LEU A 296 16.60 -5.29 3.06
N LYS A 297 16.71 -4.98 4.36
CA LYS A 297 17.80 -4.13 4.89
C LYS A 297 19.17 -4.79 4.72
N SER A 298 19.26 -6.10 4.90
CA SER A 298 20.53 -6.81 4.73
C SER A 298 21.03 -6.74 3.29
N VAL A 299 20.12 -6.85 2.31
CA VAL A 299 20.44 -6.73 0.88
C VAL A 299 20.86 -5.30 0.54
N ASP A 300 20.14 -4.30 1.04
CA ASP A 300 20.48 -2.89 0.83
C ASP A 300 21.85 -2.50 1.42
N GLU A 301 22.16 -2.99 2.63
CA GLU A 301 23.43 -2.68 3.31
C GLU A 301 24.63 -3.46 2.75
N LYS A 302 24.42 -4.57 2.03
CA LYS A 302 25.48 -5.48 1.57
C LYS A 302 25.35 -5.80 0.07
N PRO A 303 25.99 -4.99 -0.80
CA PRO A 303 25.94 -5.11 -2.26
C PRO A 303 26.15 -6.51 -2.86
N LEU A 304 27.02 -7.33 -2.26
CA LEU A 304 27.39 -8.66 -2.77
C LEU A 304 26.62 -9.81 -2.12
N LEU A 305 25.65 -9.51 -1.25
CA LEU A 305 24.94 -10.53 -0.47
C LEU A 305 24.11 -11.46 -1.34
N LEU A 306 23.47 -10.94 -2.39
CA LEU A 306 22.69 -11.77 -3.31
C LEU A 306 23.59 -12.73 -4.09
N ALA A 307 24.76 -12.30 -4.54
CA ALA A 307 25.75 -13.18 -5.17
C ALA A 307 26.26 -14.26 -4.20
N GLU A 308 26.49 -13.92 -2.93
CA GLU A 308 26.85 -14.91 -1.88
C GLU A 308 25.72 -15.93 -1.66
N TRP A 309 24.47 -15.47 -1.58
CA TRP A 309 23.30 -16.35 -1.44
C TRP A 309 23.10 -17.25 -2.65
N ALA A 310 23.33 -16.76 -3.86
CA ALA A 310 23.23 -17.53 -5.10
C ALA A 310 24.18 -18.74 -5.14
N GLU A 311 25.28 -18.74 -4.40
CA GLU A 311 26.24 -19.86 -4.30
C GLU A 311 25.93 -20.83 -3.14
N THR A 312 24.86 -20.59 -2.37
CA THR A 312 24.54 -21.39 -1.18
C THR A 312 23.98 -22.77 -1.57
N PRO A 313 24.56 -23.89 -1.08
CA PRO A 313 24.12 -25.23 -1.44
C PRO A 313 22.79 -25.61 -0.78
N VAL A 314 22.05 -26.54 -1.40
CA VAL A 314 20.81 -27.12 -0.83
C VAL A 314 21.07 -27.68 0.57
N GLY A 315 20.20 -27.33 1.51
CA GLY A 315 20.30 -27.71 2.93
C GLY A 315 21.20 -26.80 3.77
N ALA A 316 21.87 -25.81 3.18
CA ALA A 316 22.60 -24.78 3.92
C ALA A 316 21.74 -23.53 4.16
N VAL A 317 22.15 -22.73 5.16
CA VAL A 317 21.46 -21.51 5.56
C VAL A 317 22.03 -20.31 4.80
N LEU A 318 21.18 -19.45 4.26
CA LEU A 318 21.58 -18.19 3.65
C LEU A 318 22.33 -17.31 4.66
N ALA A 319 23.46 -16.76 4.26
CA ALA A 319 24.33 -16.01 5.15
C ALA A 319 23.59 -14.83 5.82
N GLY A 320 23.61 -14.79 7.15
CA GLY A 320 22.96 -13.72 7.93
C GLY A 320 21.47 -13.92 8.19
N THR A 321 20.90 -15.08 7.86
CA THR A 321 19.48 -15.42 8.10
C THR A 321 19.35 -16.78 8.80
N THR A 322 18.12 -17.23 9.01
CA THR A 322 17.77 -18.60 9.44
C THR A 322 17.19 -19.44 8.29
N MET A 323 17.24 -18.91 7.06
CA MET A 323 16.55 -19.44 5.89
C MET A 323 17.38 -20.52 5.23
N VAL A 324 16.82 -21.72 5.06
CA VAL A 324 17.50 -22.88 4.48
C VAL A 324 17.15 -22.99 3.01
N VAL A 325 18.18 -23.17 2.17
CA VAL A 325 18.00 -23.43 0.74
C VAL A 325 17.34 -24.77 0.53
N THR A 326 16.19 -24.77 -0.15
CA THR A 326 15.43 -25.98 -0.48
C THR A 326 15.72 -26.46 -1.89
N GLU A 327 16.03 -25.54 -2.81
CA GLU A 327 16.25 -25.87 -4.21
C GLU A 327 17.36 -25.02 -4.85
N ARG A 328 18.05 -25.61 -5.83
CA ARG A 328 18.96 -24.93 -6.76
C ARG A 328 18.57 -25.29 -8.17
N TYR A 329 18.46 -24.27 -9.02
CA TYR A 329 17.95 -24.41 -10.39
C TYR A 329 19.04 -24.42 -11.45
N ASP A 330 20.29 -24.14 -11.06
CA ASP A 330 21.47 -24.07 -11.92
C ASP A 330 22.28 -25.38 -11.97
N SER A 331 21.73 -26.46 -11.41
CA SER A 331 22.40 -27.75 -11.17
C SER A 331 22.14 -28.80 -12.25
#